data_AF-A0A1A8IXA1-F1
#
_entry.id   AF-A0A1A8IXA1-F1
#
_cell.length_a   1.000
_cell.length_b   1.000
_cell.length_c   1.000
_cell.angle_alpha   90.00
_cell.angle_beta   90.00
_cell.angle_gamma   90.00
#
_symmetry.space_group_name_H-M   'P 1'
#
loop_
_entity.id
_entity.type
_entity.pdbx_description
1 polymer ?
#
loop_
_entity_poly.entity_id
_entity_poly.type
_entity_poly.pdbx_seq_one_letter_code
_entity_poly.pdbx_strand_id
1 'polypeptide(L)'
;MAPKRKAAAAKAGGKKVKEEPEAKPKDAFTSAKEALLAAGPQVKGKRKVDDHCPLSSSGEVYEDYDCMLNQTNIGHNNNKFYVIQVIKANNQYYSWNRWGRVGETGQSKLSDFSKLEMAIKDFEKKFKDKTKNNWSDRAVFVSHSGKYTLIEVDGEQDAEVKVDSVDGKAVKVSRNVQPCTLDEATQKLITLIFSNDMFKEAMECMNLDVKKMPLGKLSKVQIAKGFEVLEEIEAAMTQKTGKNRLEELSSKFFTTIPHNFGRNRPPTINDEEIIAKKKEMLMVLADIELAQTLKSETEKAEEEMVETVPHRLDQDYASLKCKLSLLEKNTEMFKVPSLETVEDFALELDAFFIFIFF
;
A
#
# COMPACT_ATOMS: atom_id res chain seq x y z
N MET A 1 67.74 -1.52 46.41
CA MET A 1 67.88 -1.22 44.97
C MET A 1 67.32 -2.40 44.19
N ALA A 2 66.30 -2.18 43.36
CA ALA A 2 65.92 -3.10 42.27
C ALA A 2 66.92 -2.93 41.08
N PRO A 3 66.88 -3.72 39.99
CA PRO A 3 66.25 -5.03 39.69
C PRO A 3 67.20 -6.00 38.93
N LYS A 4 66.78 -7.24 38.64
CA LYS A 4 67.05 -7.88 37.32
C LYS A 4 66.03 -8.97 36.98
N ARG A 5 65.62 -8.94 35.71
CA ARG A 5 64.47 -9.57 35.05
C ARG A 5 64.48 -11.12 35.05
N LYS A 6 63.30 -11.71 35.28
CA LYS A 6 62.93 -13.06 34.79
C LYS A 6 62.21 -12.92 33.44
N ALA A 7 62.65 -13.69 32.44
CA ALA A 7 61.88 -13.96 31.24
C ALA A 7 60.93 -15.15 31.51
N ALA A 8 59.67 -15.03 31.12
CA ALA A 8 58.70 -16.12 31.15
C ALA A 8 57.96 -16.18 29.81
N ALA A 9 57.76 -17.41 29.35
CA ALA A 9 57.34 -17.80 28.02
C ALA A 9 55.92 -17.35 27.65
N ALA A 10 55.74 -17.03 26.36
CA ALA A 10 54.44 -16.82 25.75
C ALA A 10 53.64 -18.13 25.73
N LYS A 11 52.46 -18.13 26.35
CA LYS A 11 51.40 -19.12 26.09
C LYS A 11 50.31 -18.44 25.27
N ALA A 12 50.08 -18.97 24.07
CA ALA A 12 48.97 -18.61 23.21
C ALA A 12 47.64 -18.94 23.89
N GLY A 13 46.83 -17.92 24.17
CA GLY A 13 45.44 -18.06 24.60
C GLY A 13 44.54 -18.18 23.37
N GLY A 14 43.99 -19.36 23.15
CA GLY A 14 42.92 -19.60 22.17
C GLY A 14 41.67 -18.82 22.58
N LYS A 15 41.32 -17.81 21.77
CA LYS A 15 40.10 -17.02 21.90
C LYS A 15 38.94 -17.88 21.37
N LYS A 16 38.09 -18.40 22.26
CA LYS A 16 36.80 -18.99 21.88
C LYS A 16 35.99 -17.92 21.16
N VAL A 17 35.81 -18.09 19.86
CA VAL A 17 34.82 -17.35 19.07
C VAL A 17 33.46 -17.81 19.56
N LYS A 18 32.67 -16.85 20.05
CA LYS A 18 31.29 -17.04 20.46
C LYS A 18 30.51 -17.09 19.14
N GLU A 19 30.08 -18.28 18.74
CA GLU A 19 29.10 -18.44 17.67
C GLU A 19 27.86 -17.63 18.04
N GLU A 20 27.55 -16.63 17.23
CA GLU A 20 26.22 -16.03 17.20
C GLU A 20 25.24 -17.14 16.80
N PRO A 21 24.12 -17.32 17.52
CA PRO A 21 23.12 -18.29 17.10
C PRO A 21 22.58 -17.86 15.73
N GLU A 22 22.68 -18.74 14.73
CA GLU A 22 22.00 -18.58 13.44
C GLU A 22 20.53 -18.25 13.70
N ALA A 23 20.12 -17.05 13.25
CA ALA A 23 18.73 -16.66 13.27
C ALA A 23 17.93 -17.66 12.45
N LYS A 24 16.85 -18.21 13.03
CA LYS A 24 15.89 -19.02 12.29
C LYS A 24 15.48 -18.28 11.01
N PRO A 25 15.30 -18.98 9.87
CA PRO A 25 14.77 -18.34 8.68
C PRO A 25 13.46 -17.65 9.04
N LYS A 26 13.42 -16.33 8.88
CA LYS A 26 12.23 -15.53 9.17
C LYS A 26 11.14 -15.93 8.18
N ASP A 27 9.91 -16.10 8.64
CA ASP A 27 8.79 -16.33 7.74
C ASP A 27 8.54 -15.08 6.86
N ALA A 28 7.97 -15.30 5.68
CA ALA A 28 7.75 -14.24 4.68
C ALA A 28 6.92 -13.08 5.24
N PHE A 29 5.98 -13.37 6.15
CA PHE A 29 5.11 -12.38 6.78
C PHE A 29 5.92 -11.41 7.67
N THR A 30 6.80 -11.93 8.50
CA THR A 30 7.71 -11.14 9.33
C THR A 30 8.68 -10.32 8.47
N SER A 31 9.22 -10.93 7.41
CA SER A 31 10.14 -10.24 6.48
C SER A 31 9.47 -9.07 5.76
N ALA A 32 8.24 -9.23 5.28
CA ALA A 32 7.49 -8.16 4.62
C ALA A 32 7.21 -6.99 5.57
N LYS A 33 6.78 -7.29 6.80
CA LYS A 33 6.56 -6.27 7.84
C LYS A 33 7.82 -5.45 8.12
N GLU A 34 8.95 -6.12 8.34
CA GLU A 34 10.23 -5.45 8.61
C GLU A 34 10.68 -4.57 7.43
N ALA A 35 10.51 -5.05 6.18
CA ALA A 35 10.84 -4.29 4.98
C ALA A 35 9.98 -3.01 4.86
N LEU A 36 8.68 -3.10 5.13
CA LEU A 36 7.77 -1.95 5.11
C LEU A 36 8.14 -0.91 6.18
N LEU A 37 8.51 -1.35 7.38
CA LEU A 37 8.94 -0.46 8.46
C LEU A 37 10.30 0.20 8.16
N ALA A 38 11.23 -0.54 7.54
CA ALA A 38 12.56 -0.05 7.18
C ALA A 38 12.53 0.99 6.04
N ALA A 39 11.55 0.89 5.14
CA ALA A 39 11.39 1.82 4.02
C ALA A 39 11.01 3.25 4.45
N GLY A 40 10.58 3.45 5.70
CA GLY A 40 10.26 4.75 6.26
C GLY A 40 9.02 5.44 5.63
N PRO A 41 8.64 6.63 6.13
CA PRO A 41 7.51 7.40 5.59
C PRO A 41 7.80 7.86 4.15
N GLN A 42 6.86 7.63 3.24
CA GLN A 42 6.98 8.06 1.84
C GLN A 42 6.72 9.57 1.67
N VAL A 43 7.27 10.15 0.59
CA VAL A 43 7.05 11.57 0.25
C VAL A 43 5.61 11.76 -0.19
N LYS A 44 4.87 12.61 0.52
CA LYS A 44 3.46 12.91 0.24
C LYS A 44 3.33 13.62 -1.11
N GLY A 45 2.69 12.96 -2.09
CA GLY A 45 2.30 13.55 -3.36
C GLY A 45 1.24 14.64 -3.21
N LYS A 46 0.97 15.38 -4.31
CA LYS A 46 -0.14 16.34 -4.35
C LYS A 46 -1.46 15.59 -4.15
N ARG A 47 -2.33 16.16 -3.31
CA ARG A 47 -3.59 15.52 -2.92
C ARG A 47 -4.71 16.01 -3.81
N LYS A 48 -5.47 15.08 -4.38
CA LYS A 48 -6.64 15.38 -5.21
C LYS A 48 -7.83 15.77 -4.33
N VAL A 49 -8.63 16.71 -4.82
CA VAL A 49 -9.94 16.97 -4.23
C VAL A 49 -10.81 15.73 -4.39
N ASP A 50 -11.50 15.34 -3.33
CA ASP A 50 -12.43 14.19 -3.32
C ASP A 50 -13.38 14.26 -4.51
N ASP A 51 -13.50 13.17 -5.29
CA ASP A 51 -14.23 13.17 -6.57
C ASP A 51 -15.72 13.53 -6.43
N HIS A 52 -16.29 13.37 -5.23
CA HIS A 52 -17.68 13.72 -4.95
C HIS A 52 -17.85 15.19 -4.54
N CYS A 53 -16.75 15.94 -4.39
CA CYS A 53 -16.80 17.37 -4.18
C CYS A 53 -17.21 18.06 -5.49
N PRO A 54 -18.17 19.01 -5.47
CA PRO A 54 -18.52 19.80 -6.64
C PRO A 54 -17.36 20.59 -7.26
N LEU A 55 -16.26 20.75 -6.51
CA LEU A 55 -15.05 21.46 -6.93
C LEU A 55 -13.93 20.50 -7.35
N SER A 56 -14.20 19.21 -7.53
CA SER A 56 -13.18 18.18 -7.82
C SER A 56 -12.33 18.47 -9.06
N SER A 57 -12.90 19.10 -10.08
CA SER A 57 -12.21 19.45 -11.33
C SER A 57 -11.56 20.83 -11.33
N SER A 58 -11.89 21.71 -10.38
CA SER A 58 -11.49 23.14 -10.41
C SER A 58 -10.80 23.62 -9.15
N GLY A 59 -10.83 22.83 -8.08
CA GLY A 59 -10.23 23.15 -6.79
C GLY A 59 -8.94 22.35 -6.57
N GLU A 60 -8.12 22.85 -5.66
CA GLU A 60 -6.91 22.20 -5.20
C GLU A 60 -6.99 22.00 -3.69
N VAL A 61 -6.53 20.85 -3.19
CA VAL A 61 -6.38 20.65 -1.74
C VAL A 61 -5.31 21.62 -1.23
N TYR A 62 -5.64 22.33 -0.16
CA TYR A 62 -4.74 23.31 0.44
C TYR A 62 -3.69 22.60 1.30
N GLU A 63 -2.42 22.68 0.87
CA GLU A 63 -1.27 22.08 1.56
C GLU A 63 -1.53 20.62 1.94
N ASP A 64 -1.41 20.29 3.23
CA ASP A 64 -1.60 18.94 3.73
C ASP A 64 -2.94 18.75 4.45
N TYR A 65 -3.85 19.74 4.41
CA TYR A 65 -5.15 19.72 5.08
C TYR A 65 -6.15 18.80 4.36
N ASP A 66 -5.86 17.51 4.41
CA ASP A 66 -6.67 16.42 3.89
C ASP A 66 -6.48 15.19 4.78
N CYS A 67 -7.58 14.54 5.14
CA CYS A 67 -7.50 13.31 5.90
C CYS A 67 -8.66 12.38 5.60
N MET A 68 -8.34 11.09 5.60
CA MET A 68 -9.29 10.01 5.62
C MET A 68 -9.27 9.35 6.98
N LEU A 69 -10.44 9.24 7.59
CA LEU A 69 -10.63 8.63 8.90
C LEU A 69 -11.52 7.41 8.75
N ASN A 70 -11.23 6.36 9.52
CA ASN A 70 -12.03 5.14 9.54
C ASN A 70 -12.40 4.75 10.96
N GLN A 71 -13.54 4.08 11.12
CA GLN A 71 -14.00 3.54 12.40
C GLN A 71 -14.81 2.28 12.16
N THR A 72 -14.32 1.17 12.71
CA THR A 72 -15.06 -0.08 12.78
C THR A 72 -15.35 -0.45 14.23
N ASN A 73 -16.60 -0.84 14.50
CA ASN A 73 -17.02 -1.45 15.74
C ASN A 73 -18.01 -2.56 15.40
N ILE A 74 -17.56 -3.81 15.57
CA ILE A 74 -18.33 -5.00 15.24
C ILE A 74 -19.59 -5.09 16.11
N GLY A 75 -19.47 -4.87 17.42
CA GLY A 75 -20.58 -4.91 18.39
C GLY A 75 -21.80 -4.08 17.99
N HIS A 76 -21.56 -2.88 17.47
CA HIS A 76 -22.61 -1.95 17.04
C HIS A 76 -22.88 -1.96 15.52
N ASN A 77 -22.29 -2.90 14.76
CA ASN A 77 -22.34 -2.94 13.29
C ASN A 77 -21.98 -1.58 12.64
N ASN A 78 -20.98 -0.91 13.20
CA ASN A 78 -20.44 0.32 12.64
C ASN A 78 -19.23 -0.01 11.79
N ASN A 79 -19.23 0.45 10.56
CA ASN A 79 -18.08 0.45 9.66
C ASN A 79 -18.16 1.75 8.85
N LYS A 80 -17.51 2.80 9.34
CA LYS A 80 -17.77 4.19 8.94
C LYS A 80 -16.49 4.88 8.51
N PHE A 81 -16.59 5.70 7.49
CA PHE A 81 -15.51 6.57 7.06
C PHE A 81 -15.86 8.06 7.25
N TYR A 82 -14.83 8.88 7.26
CA TYR A 82 -14.94 10.33 7.22
C TYR A 82 -13.78 10.91 6.41
N VAL A 83 -14.07 11.71 5.39
CA VAL A 83 -13.10 12.49 4.62
C VAL A 83 -13.25 13.96 5.03
N ILE A 84 -12.15 14.63 5.29
CA ILE A 84 -12.10 16.08 5.57
C ILE A 84 -11.03 16.69 4.68
N GLN A 85 -11.35 17.75 3.94
CA GLN A 85 -10.39 18.49 3.10
C GLN A 85 -10.58 19.99 3.24
N VAL A 86 -9.49 20.74 3.21
CA VAL A 86 -9.52 22.18 2.91
C VAL A 86 -9.21 22.34 1.42
N ILE A 87 -10.05 23.07 0.71
CA ILE A 87 -9.95 23.25 -0.74
C ILE A 87 -9.83 24.75 -1.05
N LYS A 88 -8.95 25.09 -1.97
CA LYS A 88 -8.84 26.43 -2.56
C LYS A 88 -9.39 26.40 -3.98
N ALA A 89 -10.36 27.24 -4.29
CA ALA A 89 -10.89 27.41 -5.65
C ALA A 89 -11.39 28.85 -5.84
N ASN A 90 -11.16 29.44 -7.02
CA ASN A 90 -11.67 30.77 -7.38
C ASN A 90 -11.40 31.88 -6.33
N ASN A 91 -10.20 31.91 -5.74
CA ASN A 91 -9.81 32.80 -4.63
C ASN A 91 -10.67 32.69 -3.36
N GLN A 92 -11.42 31.61 -3.20
CA GLN A 92 -12.17 31.27 -2.00
C GLN A 92 -11.65 29.96 -1.39
N TYR A 93 -11.94 29.77 -0.10
CA TYR A 93 -11.55 28.58 0.65
C TYR A 93 -12.78 27.81 1.10
N TYR A 94 -12.68 26.48 1.12
CA TYR A 94 -13.79 25.60 1.46
C TYR A 94 -13.33 24.52 2.44
N SER A 95 -14.23 24.11 3.34
CA SER A 95 -14.12 22.89 4.14
C SER A 95 -15.06 21.85 3.55
N TRP A 96 -14.49 20.80 2.99
CA TRP A 96 -15.22 19.65 2.49
C TRP A 96 -15.22 18.53 3.53
N ASN A 97 -16.41 17.99 3.79
CA ASN A 97 -16.60 16.85 4.67
C ASN A 97 -17.46 15.81 3.95
N ARG A 98 -17.05 14.54 3.93
CA ARG A 98 -17.84 13.43 3.40
C ARG A 98 -17.80 12.24 4.35
N TRP A 99 -18.93 11.63 4.65
CA TRP A 99 -18.99 10.55 5.63
C TRP A 99 -20.10 9.58 5.33
N GLY A 100 -19.92 8.33 5.75
CA GLY A 100 -20.91 7.30 5.51
C GLY A 100 -20.40 5.93 5.91
N ARG A 101 -21.12 4.91 5.44
CA ARG A 101 -20.71 3.52 5.57
C ARG A 101 -19.60 3.20 4.57
N VAL A 102 -18.60 2.42 4.98
CA VAL A 102 -17.51 2.00 4.06
C VAL A 102 -18.09 1.23 2.88
N GLY A 103 -17.57 1.46 1.67
CA GLY A 103 -18.15 1.00 0.40
C GLY A 103 -19.28 1.85 -0.20
N GLU A 104 -19.91 2.75 0.57
CA GLU A 104 -20.98 3.63 0.09
C GLU A 104 -20.48 5.07 -0.14
N THR A 105 -21.18 5.84 -0.98
CA THR A 105 -20.86 7.26 -1.24
C THR A 105 -20.98 8.13 0.01
N GLY A 106 -21.99 7.87 0.85
CA GLY A 106 -22.27 8.62 2.07
C GLY A 106 -22.97 9.97 1.84
N GLN A 107 -22.99 10.78 2.90
CA GLN A 107 -23.43 12.17 2.89
C GLN A 107 -22.22 13.10 2.83
N SER A 108 -22.43 14.32 2.37
CA SER A 108 -21.36 15.32 2.29
C SER A 108 -21.84 16.71 2.68
N LYS A 109 -20.87 17.58 2.98
CA LYS A 109 -21.07 19.00 3.25
C LYS A 109 -19.87 19.79 2.76
N LEU A 110 -20.13 20.77 1.90
CA LEU A 110 -19.19 21.81 1.51
C LEU A 110 -19.56 23.09 2.26
N SER A 111 -18.60 23.68 2.97
CA SER A 111 -18.79 24.97 3.64
C SER A 111 -17.79 25.97 3.06
N ASP A 112 -18.26 27.14 2.65
CA ASP A 112 -17.43 28.20 2.07
C ASP A 112 -16.96 29.20 3.14
N PHE A 113 -15.76 29.74 2.92
CA PHE A 113 -15.12 30.70 3.81
C PHE A 113 -14.41 31.78 3.01
N SER A 114 -14.53 33.02 3.46
CA SER A 114 -13.83 34.18 2.87
C SER A 114 -12.36 34.29 3.29
N LYS A 115 -11.94 33.59 4.35
CA LYS A 115 -10.58 33.60 4.89
C LYS A 115 -10.07 32.18 5.10
N LEU A 116 -8.82 31.94 4.72
CA LEU A 116 -8.16 30.64 4.86
C LEU A 116 -8.17 30.14 6.31
N GLU A 117 -7.89 31.02 7.27
CA GLU A 117 -7.78 30.67 8.68
C GLU A 117 -9.10 30.12 9.25
N MET A 118 -10.24 30.53 8.67
CA MET A 118 -11.55 30.03 9.09
C MET A 118 -11.81 28.62 8.56
N ALA A 119 -11.40 28.33 7.32
CA ALA A 119 -11.49 27.00 6.74
C ALA A 119 -10.58 26.00 7.48
N ILE A 120 -9.34 26.42 7.79
CA ILE A 120 -8.40 25.63 8.60
C ILE A 120 -8.98 25.35 10.00
N LYS A 121 -9.53 26.37 10.68
CA LYS A 121 -10.15 26.18 12.00
C LYS A 121 -11.32 25.22 11.97
N ASP A 122 -12.16 25.26 10.94
CA ASP A 122 -13.26 24.31 10.79
C ASP A 122 -12.74 22.88 10.59
N PHE A 123 -11.74 22.70 9.72
CA PHE A 123 -11.06 21.42 9.51
C PHE A 123 -10.49 20.87 10.82
N GLU A 124 -9.69 21.64 11.55
CA GLU A 124 -9.01 21.19 12.77
C GLU A 124 -10.01 20.86 13.87
N LYS A 125 -11.07 21.67 13.99
CA LYS A 125 -12.19 21.39 14.90
C LYS A 125 -12.85 20.06 14.56
N LYS A 126 -13.17 19.82 13.29
CA LYS A 126 -13.78 18.56 12.84
C LYS A 126 -12.86 17.38 13.09
N PHE A 127 -11.58 17.49 12.73
CA PHE A 127 -10.59 16.45 13.00
C PHE A 127 -10.53 16.10 14.48
N LYS A 128 -10.42 17.10 15.36
CA LYS A 128 -10.39 16.90 16.82
C LYS A 128 -11.67 16.30 17.38
N ASP A 129 -12.84 16.74 16.92
CA ASP A 129 -14.13 16.19 17.34
C ASP A 129 -14.24 14.68 17.02
N LYS A 130 -13.74 14.27 15.85
CA LYS A 130 -13.82 12.89 15.34
C LYS A 130 -12.74 11.97 15.91
N THR A 131 -11.55 12.49 16.21
CA THR A 131 -10.39 11.68 16.58
C THR A 131 -9.93 11.87 18.02
N LYS A 132 -10.30 12.98 18.68
CA LYS A 132 -9.72 13.50 19.94
C LYS A 132 -8.24 13.91 19.85
N ASN A 133 -7.65 13.95 18.65
CA ASN A 133 -6.28 14.40 18.42
C ASN A 133 -6.27 15.83 17.85
N ASN A 134 -5.19 16.59 18.07
CA ASN A 134 -4.99 17.85 17.34
C ASN A 134 -4.37 17.55 15.97
N TRP A 135 -4.71 18.34 14.95
CA TRP A 135 -4.15 18.16 13.60
C TRP A 135 -2.62 18.36 13.57
N SER A 136 -2.11 19.33 14.33
CA SER A 136 -0.68 19.60 14.48
C SER A 136 0.11 18.36 14.95
N ASP A 137 -0.52 17.54 15.79
CA ASP A 137 0.13 16.42 16.49
C ASP A 137 -0.14 15.07 15.79
N ARG A 138 -0.65 15.11 14.55
CA ARG A 138 -1.07 13.91 13.79
C ARG A 138 0.05 12.88 13.56
N ALA A 139 1.32 13.28 13.64
CA ALA A 139 2.45 12.35 13.56
C ALA A 139 2.54 11.40 14.77
N VAL A 140 1.96 11.78 15.91
CA VAL A 140 1.90 10.97 17.14
C VAL A 140 0.45 10.63 17.47
N PHE A 141 -0.30 10.21 16.44
CA PHE A 141 -1.74 9.94 16.54
C PHE A 141 -2.03 8.84 17.57
N VAL A 142 -2.96 9.10 18.50
CA VAL A 142 -3.44 8.11 19.47
C VAL A 142 -4.86 7.68 19.13
N SER A 143 -5.05 6.38 18.88
CA SER A 143 -6.38 5.82 18.67
C SER A 143 -7.16 5.77 19.99
N HIS A 144 -8.40 6.26 19.98
CA HIS A 144 -9.28 6.23 21.14
C HIS A 144 -10.51 5.35 20.88
N SER A 145 -10.92 4.58 21.90
CA SER A 145 -12.12 3.76 21.82
C SER A 145 -13.35 4.58 21.43
N GLY A 146 -14.11 4.07 20.46
CA GLY A 146 -15.31 4.73 19.94
C GLY A 146 -15.06 6.01 19.13
N LYS A 147 -13.80 6.31 18.77
CA LYS A 147 -13.42 7.42 17.88
C LYS A 147 -12.88 6.92 16.55
N TYR A 148 -12.76 7.82 15.59
CA TYR A 148 -12.16 7.51 14.30
C TYR A 148 -10.64 7.49 14.40
N THR A 149 -10.01 6.62 13.61
CA THR A 149 -8.55 6.54 13.45
C THR A 149 -8.17 7.14 12.10
N LEU A 150 -7.05 7.87 12.08
CA LEU A 150 -6.47 8.40 10.86
C LEU A 150 -5.91 7.25 10.01
N ILE A 151 -6.32 7.20 8.74
CA ILE A 151 -5.73 6.32 7.74
C ILE A 151 -4.69 7.13 7.00
N GLU A 152 -3.45 6.66 7.05
CA GLU A 152 -2.37 7.26 6.29
C GLU A 152 -2.50 6.82 4.84
N VAL A 153 -2.93 7.78 4.04
CA VAL A 153 -3.09 7.63 2.61
C VAL A 153 -1.96 8.38 1.93
N ASP A 154 -1.23 7.71 1.05
CA ASP A 154 -0.25 8.37 0.19
C ASP A 154 -1.00 9.18 -0.89
N GLY A 155 -0.54 10.41 -1.10
CA GLY A 155 -1.08 11.27 -2.15
C GLY A 155 -0.71 10.66 -3.50
N GLU A 156 -1.71 10.39 -4.33
CA GLU A 156 -1.52 9.86 -5.68
C GLU A 156 -0.64 10.81 -6.50
N GLN A 157 0.42 10.25 -7.08
CA GLN A 157 0.67 10.52 -8.48
C GLN A 157 -0.36 9.66 -9.22
N ASP A 158 -1.48 10.27 -9.60
CA ASP A 158 -2.34 9.67 -10.62
C ASP A 158 -1.48 9.59 -11.89
N ALA A 159 -0.80 8.47 -12.07
CA ALA A 159 -0.51 7.98 -13.40
C ALA A 159 -1.85 7.49 -13.99
N GLU A 160 -2.74 8.44 -14.28
CA GLU A 160 -3.64 8.27 -15.41
C GLU A 160 -2.71 8.03 -16.59
N VAL A 161 -2.48 6.74 -16.87
CA VAL A 161 -2.14 6.31 -18.21
C VAL A 161 -3.28 6.84 -19.04
N LYS A 162 -3.02 7.95 -19.74
CA LYS A 162 -3.80 8.30 -20.91
C LYS A 162 -3.67 7.08 -21.82
N VAL A 163 -4.65 6.20 -21.72
CA VAL A 163 -4.94 5.25 -22.80
C VAL A 163 -5.08 6.17 -24.00
N ASP A 164 -4.20 6.04 -24.99
CA ASP A 164 -4.28 6.78 -26.24
C ASP A 164 -5.55 6.32 -26.97
N SER A 165 -6.71 6.76 -26.48
CA SER A 165 -7.93 6.88 -27.23
C SER A 165 -7.79 8.18 -27.99
N VAL A 166 -7.55 8.04 -29.29
CA VAL A 166 -7.66 9.08 -30.30
C VAL A 166 -9.04 9.74 -30.19
N ASP A 167 -9.16 10.82 -29.42
CA ASP A 167 -9.95 12.00 -29.79
C ASP A 167 -9.84 13.14 -28.75
N GLY A 168 -9.49 14.34 -29.25
CA GLY A 168 -9.96 15.60 -28.66
C GLY A 168 -9.11 16.32 -27.62
N LYS A 169 -8.11 17.10 -28.08
CA LYS A 169 -7.57 18.35 -27.48
C LYS A 169 -7.15 18.34 -25.99
N ALA A 170 -5.91 17.93 -25.77
CA ALA A 170 -5.06 18.49 -24.72
C ALA A 170 -3.66 18.79 -25.32
N VAL A 171 -3.05 19.91 -24.93
CA VAL A 171 -1.73 20.35 -25.39
C VAL A 171 -0.68 19.31 -24.96
N LYS A 172 -0.32 18.37 -25.86
CA LYS A 172 0.81 17.43 -25.67
C LYS A 172 2.10 18.16 -26.02
N VAL A 173 3.03 18.27 -25.08
CA VAL A 173 4.45 18.39 -25.41
C VAL A 173 4.82 17.09 -26.13
N SER A 174 5.15 17.15 -27.42
CA SER A 174 5.50 15.97 -28.20
C SER A 174 6.89 15.46 -27.79
N ARG A 175 6.95 14.54 -26.83
CA ARG A 175 8.16 13.76 -26.54
C ARG A 175 8.32 12.67 -27.60
N ASN A 176 9.54 12.41 -28.06
CA ASN A 176 9.82 11.36 -29.04
C ASN A 176 9.96 10.01 -28.33
N VAL A 177 8.91 9.19 -28.34
CA VAL A 177 8.89 7.88 -27.66
C VAL A 177 9.53 6.83 -28.56
N GLN A 178 10.53 6.11 -28.02
CA GLN A 178 11.19 5.03 -28.74
C GLN A 178 10.27 3.81 -28.91
N PRO A 179 10.42 3.02 -29.99
CA PRO A 179 9.72 1.75 -30.11
C PRO A 179 10.18 0.77 -29.03
N CYS A 180 9.27 -0.14 -28.62
CA CYS A 180 9.60 -1.16 -27.61
C CYS A 180 10.70 -2.10 -28.11
N THR A 181 11.66 -2.39 -27.24
CA THR A 181 12.80 -3.28 -27.52
C THR A 181 12.54 -4.74 -27.13
N LEU A 182 11.51 -5.01 -26.32
CA LEU A 182 11.14 -6.34 -25.85
C LEU A 182 10.47 -7.19 -26.93
N ASP A 183 10.66 -8.51 -26.88
CA ASP A 183 9.89 -9.45 -27.71
C ASP A 183 8.43 -9.53 -27.27
N GLU A 184 7.56 -10.01 -28.16
CA GLU A 184 6.10 -10.03 -27.94
C GLU A 184 5.69 -10.83 -26.69
N ALA A 185 6.38 -11.94 -26.39
CA ALA A 185 6.05 -12.75 -25.22
C ALA A 185 6.43 -12.01 -23.93
N THR A 186 7.61 -11.37 -23.91
CA THR A 186 8.02 -10.52 -22.79
C THR A 186 7.08 -9.32 -22.64
N GLN A 187 6.68 -8.64 -23.72
CA GLN A 187 5.70 -7.54 -23.67
C GLN A 187 4.38 -7.97 -23.03
N LYS A 188 3.86 -9.15 -23.39
CA LYS A 188 2.64 -9.73 -22.80
C LYS A 188 2.82 -9.98 -21.30
N LEU A 189 3.95 -10.57 -20.90
CA LEU A 189 4.25 -10.82 -19.49
C LEU A 189 4.33 -9.52 -18.68
N ILE A 190 5.07 -8.51 -19.17
CA ILE A 190 5.21 -7.21 -18.49
C ILE A 190 3.87 -6.50 -18.38
N THR A 191 3.07 -6.51 -19.45
CA THR A 191 1.72 -5.94 -19.44
C THR A 191 0.83 -6.61 -18.40
N LEU A 192 0.94 -7.93 -18.25
CA LEU A 192 0.17 -8.70 -17.27
C LEU A 192 0.56 -8.34 -15.83
N ILE A 193 1.85 -8.42 -15.49
CA ILE A 193 2.31 -8.24 -14.10
C ILE A 193 2.27 -6.78 -13.62
N PHE A 194 2.25 -5.81 -14.53
CA PHE A 194 2.04 -4.38 -14.23
C PHE A 194 0.60 -3.90 -14.46
N SER A 195 -0.35 -4.83 -14.65
CA SER A 195 -1.75 -4.50 -14.87
C SER A 195 -2.41 -3.94 -13.61
N ASN A 196 -2.75 -2.64 -13.66
CA ASN A 196 -3.52 -2.00 -12.60
C ASN A 196 -4.90 -2.66 -12.42
N ASP A 197 -5.53 -3.15 -13.49
CA ASP A 197 -6.86 -3.75 -13.35
C ASP A 197 -6.81 -5.10 -12.63
N MET A 198 -5.76 -5.90 -12.87
CA MET A 198 -5.53 -7.12 -12.09
C MET A 198 -5.35 -6.83 -10.60
N PHE A 199 -4.62 -5.78 -10.25
CA PHE A 199 -4.48 -5.40 -8.85
C PHE A 199 -5.81 -4.91 -8.24
N LYS A 200 -6.63 -4.14 -8.99
CA LYS A 200 -7.97 -3.73 -8.53
C LYS A 200 -8.85 -4.94 -8.26
N GLU A 201 -8.91 -5.87 -9.21
CA GLU A 201 -9.70 -7.10 -9.10
C GLU A 201 -9.25 -7.95 -7.90
N ALA A 202 -7.95 -8.12 -7.70
CA ALA A 202 -7.40 -8.84 -6.54
C ALA A 202 -7.84 -8.20 -5.21
N MET A 203 -7.80 -6.87 -5.10
CA MET A 203 -8.24 -6.16 -3.90
C MET A 203 -9.76 -6.28 -3.68
N GLU A 204 -10.57 -6.23 -4.74
CA GLU A 204 -12.02 -6.42 -4.66
C GLU A 204 -12.39 -7.83 -4.17
N CYS A 205 -11.72 -8.87 -4.67
CA CYS A 205 -11.89 -10.26 -4.20
C CYS A 205 -11.61 -10.40 -2.69
N MET A 206 -10.73 -9.57 -2.14
CA MET A 206 -10.39 -9.56 -0.71
C MET A 206 -11.33 -8.70 0.15
N ASN A 207 -12.40 -8.13 -0.44
CA ASN A 207 -13.37 -7.23 0.18
C ASN A 207 -12.76 -5.92 0.70
N LEU A 208 -11.74 -5.43 0.03
CA LEU A 208 -11.12 -4.14 0.34
C LEU A 208 -11.91 -3.00 -0.33
N ASP A 209 -11.96 -1.83 0.31
CA ASP A 209 -12.61 -0.64 -0.28
C ASP A 209 -11.68 0.02 -1.30
N VAL A 210 -11.66 -0.50 -2.53
CA VAL A 210 -10.81 -0.02 -3.65
C VAL A 210 -11.07 1.44 -4.00
N LYS A 211 -12.26 1.98 -3.72
CA LYS A 211 -12.56 3.41 -3.93
C LYS A 211 -11.83 4.32 -2.95
N LYS A 212 -11.57 3.81 -1.73
CA LYS A 212 -10.85 4.55 -0.69
C LYS A 212 -9.37 4.24 -0.66
N MET A 213 -9.02 3.05 -1.11
CA MET A 213 -7.66 2.58 -1.31
C MET A 213 -7.47 2.27 -2.80
N PRO A 214 -7.51 3.28 -3.69
CA PRO A 214 -7.01 3.06 -5.03
C PRO A 214 -5.53 2.65 -4.91
N LEU A 215 -5.10 1.83 -5.86
CA LEU A 215 -3.82 1.13 -5.82
C LEU A 215 -2.67 2.06 -5.43
N GLY A 216 -1.90 1.67 -4.40
CA GLY A 216 -0.74 2.47 -3.94
C GLY A 216 -1.07 3.60 -2.97
N LYS A 217 -2.34 3.75 -2.55
CA LYS A 217 -2.71 4.77 -1.55
C LYS A 217 -2.52 4.36 -0.10
N LEU A 218 -2.50 3.07 0.24
CA LEU A 218 -2.28 2.68 1.64
C LEU A 218 -0.78 2.75 1.95
N SER A 219 -0.36 3.61 2.89
CA SER A 219 1.07 3.78 3.16
C SER A 219 1.69 2.49 3.70
N LYS A 220 3.00 2.30 3.46
CA LYS A 220 3.79 1.18 4.05
C LYS A 220 3.59 1.06 5.56
N VAL A 221 3.51 2.21 6.23
CA VAL A 221 3.27 2.32 7.68
C VAL A 221 1.88 1.80 8.04
N GLN A 222 0.85 2.11 7.25
CA GLN A 222 -0.51 1.66 7.49
C GLN A 222 -0.66 0.16 7.28
N ILE A 223 0.01 -0.40 6.25
CA ILE A 223 0.08 -1.85 6.02
C ILE A 223 0.77 -2.52 7.21
N ALA A 224 1.93 -2.01 7.65
CA ALA A 224 2.67 -2.54 8.80
C ALA A 224 1.85 -2.53 10.11
N LYS A 225 1.08 -1.47 10.38
CA LYS A 225 0.11 -1.44 11.50
C LYS A 225 -0.94 -2.56 11.36
N GLY A 226 -1.34 -2.91 10.14
CA GLY A 226 -2.21 -4.06 9.86
C GLY A 226 -1.58 -5.38 10.28
N PHE A 227 -0.30 -5.59 9.96
CA PHE A 227 0.47 -6.78 10.37
C PHE A 227 0.50 -6.91 11.90
N GLU A 228 0.82 -5.82 12.62
CA GLU A 228 0.85 -5.79 14.08
C GLU A 228 -0.48 -6.18 14.71
N VAL A 229 -1.60 -5.70 14.17
CA VAL A 229 -2.93 -6.04 14.72
C VAL A 229 -3.28 -7.50 14.47
N LEU A 230 -2.87 -8.10 13.35
CA LEU A 230 -3.07 -9.55 13.12
C LEU A 230 -2.24 -10.40 14.08
N GLU A 231 -0.99 -10.02 14.37
CA GLU A 231 -0.17 -10.68 15.39
C GLU A 231 -0.82 -10.59 16.78
N GLU A 232 -1.40 -9.43 17.13
CA GLU A 232 -2.17 -9.27 18.37
C GLU A 232 -3.40 -10.21 18.42
N ILE A 233 -4.11 -10.39 17.30
CA ILE A 233 -5.26 -11.30 17.20
C ILE A 233 -4.81 -12.75 17.37
N GLU A 234 -3.75 -13.17 16.67
CA GLU A 234 -3.20 -14.51 16.73
C GLU A 234 -2.75 -14.86 18.15
N ALA A 235 -2.01 -13.96 18.80
CA ALA A 235 -1.61 -14.12 20.21
C ALA A 235 -2.82 -14.24 21.15
N ALA A 236 -3.88 -13.44 20.92
CA ALA A 236 -5.11 -13.52 21.70
C ALA A 236 -5.88 -14.84 21.47
N MET A 237 -5.79 -15.44 20.28
CA MET A 237 -6.38 -16.74 20.00
C MET A 237 -5.65 -17.85 20.77
N THR A 238 -4.31 -17.85 20.74
CA THR A 238 -3.49 -18.85 21.45
C THR A 238 -3.72 -18.80 22.96
N GLN A 239 -3.91 -17.61 23.53
CA GLN A 239 -4.17 -17.42 24.96
C GLN A 239 -5.62 -17.76 25.39
N LYS A 240 -6.47 -18.26 24.47
CA LYS A 240 -7.90 -18.52 24.69
C LYS A 240 -8.64 -17.33 25.30
N THR A 241 -8.30 -16.13 24.83
CA THR A 241 -8.89 -14.89 25.34
C THR A 241 -10.39 -14.84 25.02
N GLY A 242 -11.18 -14.18 25.87
CA GLY A 242 -12.64 -14.12 25.72
C GLY A 242 -13.10 -13.49 24.39
N LYS A 243 -14.27 -13.92 23.90
CA LYS A 243 -14.85 -13.50 22.61
C LYS A 243 -14.88 -11.97 22.41
N ASN A 244 -15.10 -11.20 23.48
CA ASN A 244 -15.13 -9.74 23.43
C ASN A 244 -13.78 -9.16 23.02
N ARG A 245 -12.66 -9.74 23.48
CA ARG A 245 -11.32 -9.27 23.12
C ARG A 245 -11.01 -9.49 21.65
N LEU A 246 -11.42 -10.64 21.10
CA LEU A 246 -11.28 -10.92 19.67
C LEU A 246 -12.15 -9.98 18.83
N GLU A 247 -13.36 -9.65 19.30
CA GLU A 247 -14.23 -8.67 18.64
C GLU A 247 -13.62 -7.26 18.63
N GLU A 248 -13.00 -6.83 19.74
CA GLU A 248 -12.27 -5.56 19.82
C GLU A 248 -11.08 -5.52 18.88
N LEU A 249 -10.24 -6.56 18.88
CA LEU A 249 -9.07 -6.64 18.02
C LEU A 249 -9.45 -6.73 16.54
N SER A 250 -10.49 -7.48 16.21
CA SER A 250 -11.06 -7.53 14.86
C SER A 250 -11.57 -6.15 14.44
N SER A 251 -12.25 -5.43 15.34
CA SER A 251 -12.68 -4.05 15.10
C SER A 251 -11.48 -3.12 14.87
N LYS A 252 -10.39 -3.29 15.63
CA LYS A 252 -9.12 -2.57 15.43
C LYS A 252 -8.55 -2.87 14.05
N PHE A 253 -8.51 -4.14 13.64
CA PHE A 253 -8.01 -4.54 12.32
C PHE A 253 -8.79 -3.89 11.17
N PHE A 254 -10.12 -3.99 11.17
CA PHE A 254 -10.96 -3.36 10.13
C PHE A 254 -11.04 -1.83 10.23
N THR A 255 -10.59 -1.27 11.35
CA THR A 255 -10.39 0.18 11.46
C THR A 255 -9.08 0.56 10.77
N THR A 256 -8.00 -0.18 11.02
CA THR A 256 -6.68 0.03 10.40
C THR A 256 -6.69 -0.26 8.89
N ILE A 257 -7.32 -1.34 8.46
CA ILE A 257 -7.42 -1.75 7.06
C ILE A 257 -8.89 -1.66 6.64
N PRO A 258 -9.30 -0.60 5.92
CA PRO A 258 -10.69 -0.42 5.51
C PRO A 258 -11.22 -1.57 4.66
N HIS A 259 -12.32 -2.19 5.11
CA HIS A 259 -12.98 -3.27 4.37
C HIS A 259 -14.42 -2.89 4.05
N ASN A 260 -14.89 -3.32 2.89
CA ASN A 260 -16.28 -3.17 2.49
C ASN A 260 -17.06 -4.46 2.82
N PHE A 261 -17.96 -4.38 3.81
CA PHE A 261 -18.85 -5.49 4.17
C PHE A 261 -20.28 -5.30 3.66
N GLY A 262 -20.51 -4.36 2.75
CA GLY A 262 -21.86 -3.93 2.38
C GLY A 262 -22.66 -3.58 3.63
N ARG A 263 -23.92 -4.01 3.74
CA ARG A 263 -24.77 -3.80 4.93
C ARG A 263 -24.61 -4.85 6.03
N ASN A 264 -23.74 -5.83 5.83
CA ASN A 264 -23.52 -6.90 6.79
C ASN A 264 -22.64 -6.44 7.95
N ARG A 265 -22.82 -7.09 9.11
CA ARG A 265 -21.95 -6.90 10.27
C ARG A 265 -20.53 -7.37 9.91
N PRO A 266 -19.47 -6.58 10.16
CA PRO A 266 -18.12 -7.06 9.95
C PRO A 266 -17.88 -8.34 10.79
N PRO A 267 -17.27 -9.39 10.22
CA PRO A 267 -17.09 -10.67 10.90
C PRO A 267 -16.01 -10.57 11.96
N THR A 268 -16.11 -11.34 13.04
CA THR A 268 -15.02 -11.47 14.01
C THR A 268 -13.94 -12.40 13.45
N ILE A 269 -12.67 -12.01 13.55
CA ILE A 269 -11.51 -12.83 13.24
C ILE A 269 -11.25 -13.72 14.47
N ASN A 270 -11.64 -14.98 14.38
CA ASN A 270 -11.62 -15.93 15.49
C ASN A 270 -11.22 -17.35 15.07
N ASP A 271 -10.67 -17.51 13.88
CA ASP A 271 -10.27 -18.79 13.31
C ASP A 271 -8.93 -18.66 12.57
N GLU A 272 -8.12 -19.72 12.62
CA GLU A 272 -6.79 -19.75 12.01
C GLU A 272 -6.84 -19.59 10.49
N GLU A 273 -7.87 -20.12 9.83
CA GLU A 273 -8.07 -19.98 8.39
C GLU A 273 -8.36 -18.53 8.00
N ILE A 274 -9.15 -17.82 8.82
CA ILE A 274 -9.44 -16.40 8.61
C ILE A 274 -8.16 -15.58 8.80
N ILE A 275 -7.35 -15.89 9.81
CA ILE A 275 -6.06 -15.22 10.02
C ILE A 275 -5.15 -15.45 8.82
N ALA A 276 -4.99 -16.70 8.36
CA ALA A 276 -4.16 -17.02 7.21
C ALA A 276 -4.58 -16.22 5.96
N LYS A 277 -5.88 -16.19 5.66
CA LYS A 277 -6.43 -15.37 4.56
C LYS A 277 -6.15 -13.88 4.73
N LYS A 278 -6.20 -13.35 5.96
CA LYS A 278 -5.88 -11.94 6.23
C LYS A 278 -4.38 -11.65 6.19
N LYS A 279 -3.52 -12.61 6.54
CA LYS A 279 -2.08 -12.51 6.37
C LYS A 279 -1.72 -12.46 4.88
N GLU A 280 -2.26 -13.38 4.09
CA GLU A 280 -2.10 -13.40 2.63
C GLU A 280 -2.57 -12.08 2.00
N MET A 281 -3.73 -11.57 2.42
CA MET A 281 -4.23 -10.27 1.96
C MET A 281 -3.25 -9.11 2.23
N LEU A 282 -2.62 -9.06 3.43
CA LEU A 282 -1.62 -8.03 3.72
C LEU A 282 -0.34 -8.19 2.92
N MET A 283 0.06 -9.43 2.60
CA MET A 283 1.20 -9.71 1.72
C MET A 283 0.93 -9.18 0.31
N VAL A 284 -0.25 -9.48 -0.24
CA VAL A 284 -0.66 -8.97 -1.56
C VAL A 284 -0.70 -7.43 -1.57
N LEU A 285 -1.19 -6.80 -0.49
CA LEU A 285 -1.15 -5.34 -0.37
C LEU A 285 0.28 -4.78 -0.34
N ALA A 286 1.22 -5.45 0.32
CA ALA A 286 2.63 -5.06 0.35
C ALA A 286 3.27 -5.18 -1.04
N ASP A 287 2.99 -6.26 -1.76
CA ASP A 287 3.51 -6.48 -3.12
C ASP A 287 2.97 -5.46 -4.12
N ILE A 288 1.67 -5.13 -4.02
CA ILE A 288 1.03 -4.08 -4.83
C ILE A 288 1.70 -2.72 -4.55
N GLU A 289 1.91 -2.38 -3.29
CA GLU A 289 2.52 -1.11 -2.90
C GLU A 289 3.97 -0.99 -3.42
N LEU A 290 4.74 -2.07 -3.33
CA LEU A 290 6.08 -2.14 -3.90
C LEU A 290 6.06 -1.98 -5.43
N ALA A 291 5.17 -2.69 -6.12
CA ALA A 291 5.01 -2.59 -7.57
C ALA A 291 4.64 -1.17 -8.02
N GLN A 292 3.74 -0.49 -7.29
CA GLN A 292 3.38 0.91 -7.57
C GLN A 292 4.55 1.86 -7.29
N THR A 293 5.33 1.61 -6.24
CA THR A 293 6.54 2.42 -5.96
C THR A 293 7.52 2.32 -7.13
N LEU A 294 7.84 1.10 -7.59
CA LEU A 294 8.75 0.86 -8.72
C LEU A 294 8.27 1.54 -10.02
N LYS A 295 6.95 1.46 -10.28
CA LYS A 295 6.33 2.12 -11.43
C LYS A 295 6.43 3.65 -11.34
N SER A 296 6.17 4.23 -10.18
CA SER A 296 6.24 5.69 -9.98
C SER A 296 7.66 6.25 -10.07
N GLU A 297 8.68 5.50 -9.61
CA GLU A 297 10.09 5.87 -9.76
C GLU A 297 10.49 5.91 -11.24
N THR A 298 9.96 4.97 -12.02
CA THR A 298 10.16 4.87 -13.46
C THR A 298 9.58 6.09 -14.18
N GLU A 299 8.32 6.45 -13.88
CA GLU A 299 7.63 7.61 -14.48
C GLU A 299 8.31 8.95 -14.12
N LYS A 300 8.82 9.12 -12.90
CA LYS A 300 9.58 10.33 -12.53
C LYS A 300 10.87 10.48 -13.34
N ALA A 301 11.58 9.37 -13.59
CA ALA A 301 12.76 9.40 -14.44
C ALA A 301 12.43 9.84 -15.88
N GLU A 302 11.22 9.55 -16.38
CA GLU A 302 10.74 10.02 -17.68
C GLU A 302 10.54 11.54 -17.73
N GLU A 303 10.00 12.15 -16.66
CA GLU A 303 9.74 13.59 -16.62
C GLU A 303 11.02 14.42 -16.69
N GLU A 304 12.13 13.87 -16.18
CA GLU A 304 13.46 14.48 -16.23
C GLU A 304 14.15 14.31 -17.59
N MET A 305 13.69 13.40 -18.46
CA MET A 305 14.26 13.19 -19.80
C MET A 305 13.64 14.14 -20.84
N VAL A 306 14.48 14.95 -21.51
CA VAL A 306 14.02 16.13 -22.27
C VAL A 306 13.81 15.89 -23.78
N GLU A 307 14.43 14.88 -24.41
CA GLU A 307 14.33 14.68 -25.88
C GLU A 307 13.78 13.32 -26.32
N THR A 308 14.22 12.22 -25.70
CA THR A 308 13.80 10.85 -26.06
C THR A 308 13.43 10.06 -24.83
N VAL A 309 12.22 9.49 -24.81
CA VAL A 309 11.74 8.65 -23.71
C VAL A 309 11.67 7.21 -24.20
N PRO A 310 12.24 6.23 -23.46
CA PRO A 310 12.10 4.81 -23.81
C PRO A 310 10.64 4.35 -23.82
N HIS A 311 10.33 3.24 -24.50
CA HIS A 311 8.98 2.70 -24.45
C HIS A 311 8.62 2.26 -23.02
N ARG A 312 7.39 2.53 -22.57
CA ARG A 312 6.95 2.24 -21.19
C ARG A 312 7.22 0.82 -20.73
N LEU A 313 6.93 -0.19 -21.57
CA LEU A 313 7.20 -1.59 -21.26
C LEU A 313 8.70 -1.90 -21.07
N ASP A 314 9.59 -1.23 -21.81
CA ASP A 314 11.04 -1.41 -21.63
C ASP A 314 11.47 -0.92 -20.24
N GLN A 315 10.81 0.14 -19.75
CA GLN A 315 11.12 0.73 -18.46
C GLN A 315 10.52 -0.07 -17.30
N ASP A 316 9.25 -0.48 -17.42
CA ASP A 316 8.62 -1.41 -16.48
C ASP A 316 9.48 -2.68 -16.35
N TYR A 317 9.97 -3.23 -17.47
CA TYR A 317 10.92 -4.33 -17.47
C TYR A 317 12.25 -4.00 -16.77
N ALA A 318 12.86 -2.85 -17.04
CA ALA A 318 14.09 -2.43 -16.38
C ALA A 318 13.92 -2.29 -14.85
N SER A 319 12.74 -1.86 -14.40
CA SER A 319 12.40 -1.71 -12.97
C SER A 319 12.44 -3.03 -12.21
N LEU A 320 12.21 -4.16 -12.89
CA LEU A 320 12.30 -5.51 -12.30
C LEU A 320 13.74 -5.91 -11.94
N LYS A 321 14.74 -5.22 -12.51
CA LYS A 321 16.18 -5.49 -12.30
C LYS A 321 16.56 -6.95 -12.53
N CYS A 322 15.90 -7.61 -13.47
CA CYS A 322 16.20 -8.98 -13.87
C CYS A 322 16.24 -9.10 -15.39
N LYS A 323 16.92 -10.14 -15.89
CA LYS A 323 16.88 -10.49 -17.30
C LYS A 323 15.91 -11.64 -17.51
N LEU A 324 14.92 -11.40 -18.37
CA LEU A 324 14.02 -12.43 -18.87
C LEU A 324 14.55 -12.95 -20.20
N SER A 325 14.56 -14.28 -20.36
CA SER A 325 14.82 -14.91 -21.65
C SER A 325 13.80 -16.00 -21.91
N LEU A 326 13.07 -15.85 -23.03
CA LEU A 326 12.10 -16.82 -23.49
C LEU A 326 12.81 -18.12 -23.87
N LEU A 327 12.34 -19.23 -23.30
CA LEU A 327 12.85 -20.55 -23.60
C LEU A 327 12.13 -21.11 -24.83
N GLU A 328 12.90 -21.59 -25.80
CA GLU A 328 12.33 -22.22 -26.99
C GLU A 328 11.65 -23.55 -26.65
N LYS A 329 10.47 -23.78 -27.23
CA LYS A 329 9.62 -24.97 -27.01
C LYS A 329 10.31 -26.31 -27.30
N ASN A 330 11.40 -26.29 -28.06
CA ASN A 330 12.13 -27.48 -28.49
C ASN A 330 13.31 -27.87 -27.57
N THR A 331 13.60 -27.06 -26.54
CA THR A 331 14.70 -27.36 -25.62
C THR A 331 14.31 -28.46 -24.62
N GLU A 332 15.28 -29.27 -24.18
CA GLU A 332 15.03 -30.30 -23.16
C GLU A 332 14.51 -29.69 -21.85
N MET A 333 14.94 -28.47 -21.49
CA MET A 333 14.42 -27.75 -20.32
C MET A 333 12.92 -27.42 -20.42
N PHE A 334 12.38 -27.23 -21.63
CA PHE A 334 10.94 -27.01 -21.84
C PHE A 334 10.11 -28.28 -21.60
N LYS A 335 10.74 -29.46 -21.70
CA LYS A 335 10.09 -30.77 -21.46
C LYS A 335 10.03 -31.15 -19.97
N VAL A 336 10.73 -30.44 -19.10
CA VAL A 336 10.92 -30.80 -17.68
C VAL A 336 9.88 -30.23 -16.68
N PRO A 337 9.00 -29.24 -16.97
CA PRO A 337 7.96 -28.92 -16.01
C PRO A 337 6.85 -29.98 -16.11
N SER A 338 6.94 -31.02 -15.28
CA SER A 338 5.81 -31.90 -15.01
C SER A 338 4.71 -31.05 -14.36
N LEU A 339 3.78 -30.56 -15.16
CA LEU A 339 2.52 -30.03 -14.65
C LEU A 339 1.85 -31.16 -13.90
N GLU A 340 1.86 -31.10 -12.56
CA GLU A 340 0.95 -31.90 -11.76
C GLU A 340 -0.46 -31.56 -12.24
N THR A 341 -1.11 -32.51 -12.90
CA THR A 341 -2.50 -32.39 -13.30
C THR A 341 -3.34 -32.21 -12.04
N VAL A 342 -3.84 -31.01 -11.81
CA VAL A 342 -4.89 -30.76 -10.83
C VAL A 342 -6.18 -31.30 -11.45
N GLU A 343 -6.83 -32.25 -10.77
CA GLU A 343 -7.91 -33.11 -11.32
C GLU A 343 -9.09 -32.36 -11.97
N ASP A 344 -9.24 -31.06 -11.72
CA ASP A 344 -10.35 -30.22 -12.20
C ASP A 344 -10.00 -29.24 -13.34
N PHE A 345 -8.71 -29.12 -13.76
CA PHE A 345 -8.31 -28.16 -14.80
C PHE A 345 -7.28 -28.71 -15.79
N ALA A 346 -7.51 -28.48 -17.09
CA ALA A 346 -6.49 -28.67 -18.11
C ALA A 346 -5.53 -27.46 -18.08
N LEU A 347 -4.28 -27.69 -17.70
CA LEU A 347 -3.22 -26.67 -17.77
C LEU A 347 -2.53 -26.75 -19.12
N GLU A 348 -2.54 -25.64 -19.88
CA GLU A 348 -1.78 -25.49 -21.11
C GLU A 348 -0.60 -24.53 -20.87
N LEU A 349 0.61 -24.97 -21.25
CA LEU A 349 1.83 -24.18 -21.10
C LEU A 349 1.98 -23.20 -22.29
N ASP A 350 1.68 -21.93 -22.05
CA ASP A 350 1.76 -20.89 -23.08
C ASP A 350 3.21 -20.46 -23.38
N ALA A 351 4.00 -20.15 -22.34
CA ALA A 351 5.38 -19.67 -22.46
C ALA A 351 6.23 -20.03 -21.22
N PHE A 352 7.54 -20.17 -21.41
CA PHE A 352 8.49 -20.45 -20.33
C PHE A 352 9.62 -19.42 -20.34
N PHE A 353 9.86 -18.75 -19.21
CA PHE A 353 10.90 -17.73 -19.08
C PHE A 353 11.96 -18.19 -18.09
N ILE A 354 13.23 -17.99 -18.46
CA ILE A 354 14.34 -18.08 -17.51
C ILE A 354 14.53 -16.68 -16.89
N PHE A 355 14.55 -16.64 -15.56
CA PHE A 355 14.81 -15.42 -14.77
C PHE A 355 16.26 -15.43 -14.31
N ILE A 356 17.00 -14.38 -14.65
CA ILE A 356 18.37 -14.17 -14.16
C ILE A 356 18.37 -12.89 -13.33
N PHE A 357 18.55 -13.03 -12.01
CA PHE A 357 18.71 -11.91 -11.08
C PHE A 357 20.18 -11.48 -11.04
N PHE A 358 20.43 -10.17 -10.99
CA PHE A 358 21.77 -9.58 -10.97
C PHE A 358 22.24 -9.25 -9.55
#